data_AF-A0A436RSK2-F1
#
_entry.id   AF-A0A436RSK2-F1
#
_cell.length_a   1.000
_cell.length_b   1.000
_cell.length_c   1.000
_cell.angle_alpha   90.00
_cell.angle_beta   90.00
_cell.angle_gamma   90.00
#
_symmetry.space_group_name_H-M   'P 1'
#
loop_
_entity.id
_entity.type
_entity.pdbx_description
1 polymer ?
#
loop_
_entity_poly.entity_id
_entity_poly.type
_entity_poly.pdbx_seq_one_letter_code
_entity_poly.pdbx_strand_id
1 'polypeptide(L)'
;MPLLAEYSKAVDQMPSLFEQLLSCDLKPASPRAGFPKRPGVYALYEDTTPIYVGRAKNIWQRIGNHIGGRPEQSSFAFKIAREKTGRLATYKPEGSRKALMLDEIFRTAFTDCMTRIRALKGRYVVIEDDILQHLFEVYAALALKTPYNEFRTS
;
A
#
# COMPACT_ATOMS: atom_id res chain seq x y z
N MET A 1 -30.35 -5.88 -16.91
CA MET A 1 -29.47 -4.92 -16.21
C MET A 1 -28.00 -5.32 -16.43
N PRO A 2 -27.39 -4.89 -17.54
CA PRO A 2 -26.02 -5.29 -17.91
C PRO A 2 -24.95 -4.91 -16.86
N LEU A 3 -25.07 -3.71 -16.28
CA LEU A 3 -24.14 -3.20 -15.25
C LEU A 3 -24.06 -4.10 -14.01
N LEU A 4 -25.20 -4.66 -13.58
CA LEU A 4 -25.23 -5.56 -12.41
C LEU A 4 -24.53 -6.88 -12.71
N ALA A 5 -24.62 -7.37 -13.94
CA ALA A 5 -23.94 -8.59 -14.36
C ALA A 5 -22.43 -8.40 -14.44
N GLU A 6 -21.97 -7.26 -14.97
CA GLU A 6 -20.54 -6.91 -15.02
C GLU A 6 -19.94 -6.75 -13.62
N TYR A 7 -20.63 -6.06 -12.72
CA TYR A 7 -20.21 -5.92 -11.32
C TYR A 7 -20.16 -7.28 -10.60
N SER A 8 -21.19 -8.11 -10.74
CA SER A 8 -21.23 -9.44 -10.11
C SER A 8 -20.06 -10.29 -10.59
N LYS A 9 -19.81 -10.32 -11.90
CA LYS A 9 -18.66 -11.01 -12.49
C LYS A 9 -17.33 -10.49 -11.95
N ALA A 10 -17.19 -9.20 -11.69
CA ALA A 10 -15.99 -8.63 -11.10
C ALA A 10 -15.81 -9.08 -9.64
N VAL A 11 -16.88 -9.05 -8.83
CA VAL A 11 -16.86 -9.48 -7.42
C VAL A 11 -16.58 -10.98 -7.29
N ASP A 12 -17.15 -11.81 -8.16
CA ASP A 12 -16.97 -13.27 -8.15
C ASP A 12 -15.51 -13.70 -8.37
N GLN A 13 -14.67 -12.83 -8.96
CA GLN A 13 -13.24 -13.08 -9.15
C GLN A 13 -12.41 -12.84 -7.88
N MET A 14 -12.92 -12.10 -6.90
CA MET A 14 -12.12 -11.66 -5.74
C MET A 14 -11.53 -12.83 -4.92
N PRO A 15 -12.28 -13.93 -4.62
CA PRO A 15 -11.70 -15.07 -3.90
C PRO A 15 -10.54 -15.74 -4.64
N SER A 16 -10.67 -15.94 -5.97
CA SER A 16 -9.60 -16.54 -6.77
C SER A 16 -8.36 -15.65 -6.84
N LEU A 17 -8.54 -14.33 -6.99
CA LEU A 17 -7.44 -13.37 -6.92
C LEU A 17 -6.77 -13.37 -5.54
N PHE A 18 -7.53 -13.62 -4.48
CA PHE A 18 -7.02 -13.71 -3.12
C PHE A 18 -6.17 -14.96 -2.91
N GLU A 19 -6.61 -16.12 -3.41
CA GLU A 19 -5.82 -17.35 -3.43
C GLU A 19 -4.52 -17.17 -4.23
N GLN A 20 -4.57 -16.46 -5.36
CA GLN A 20 -3.36 -16.12 -6.13
C GLN A 20 -2.40 -15.22 -5.33
N LEU A 21 -2.93 -14.21 -4.63
CA LEU A 21 -2.12 -13.38 -3.74
C LEU A 21 -1.47 -14.21 -2.62
N LEU A 22 -2.21 -15.13 -2.00
CA LEU A 22 -1.73 -15.98 -0.90
C LEU A 22 -0.77 -17.09 -1.35
N SER A 23 -0.86 -17.55 -2.60
CA SER A 23 0.09 -18.52 -3.16
C SER A 23 1.40 -17.88 -3.62
N CYS A 24 1.44 -16.55 -3.83
CA CYS A 24 2.68 -15.83 -4.12
C CYS A 24 3.59 -15.77 -2.90
N ASP A 25 4.77 -16.40 -2.94
CA ASP A 25 5.74 -16.34 -1.83
C ASP A 25 6.11 -14.89 -1.46
N LEU A 26 6.00 -14.52 -0.17
CA LEU A 26 7.18 -14.19 0.63
C LEU A 26 8.33 -13.32 0.07
N LYS A 27 8.16 -12.17 -0.59
CA LYS A 27 9.32 -11.45 -1.20
C LYS A 27 9.84 -10.29 -0.35
N PRO A 28 11.16 -10.13 -0.14
CA PRO A 28 11.69 -8.93 0.49
C PRO A 28 11.29 -7.66 -0.26
N ALA A 29 10.83 -6.62 0.45
CA ALA A 29 10.60 -5.31 -0.14
C ALA A 29 11.92 -4.64 -0.56
N SER A 30 13.00 -4.90 0.17
CA SER A 30 14.36 -4.50 -0.17
C SER A 30 15.32 -5.70 -0.08
N PRO A 31 16.01 -6.10 -1.17
CA PRO A 31 15.90 -5.57 -2.53
C PRO A 31 14.56 -5.98 -3.20
N ARG A 32 13.96 -5.05 -3.97
CA ARG A 32 12.66 -5.25 -4.62
C ARG A 32 12.67 -6.13 -5.89
N ALA A 33 13.72 -6.94 -6.09
CA ALA A 33 13.91 -7.73 -7.30
C ALA A 33 12.82 -8.79 -7.51
N GLY A 34 12.16 -9.22 -6.43
CA GLY A 34 11.06 -10.18 -6.49
C GLY A 34 9.75 -9.63 -7.06
N PHE A 35 9.58 -8.31 -7.20
CA PHE A 35 8.33 -7.71 -7.64
C PHE A 35 8.30 -7.43 -9.16
N PRO A 36 7.16 -7.61 -9.84
CA PRO A 36 7.08 -7.47 -11.28
C PRO A 36 6.91 -6.02 -11.73
N LYS A 37 7.37 -5.71 -12.94
CA LYS A 37 7.07 -4.45 -13.66
C LYS A 37 5.71 -4.54 -14.37
N ARG A 38 4.66 -4.89 -13.62
CA ARG A 38 3.30 -5.13 -14.13
C ARG A 38 2.26 -4.44 -13.23
N PRO A 39 1.06 -4.16 -13.75
CA PRO A 39 -0.04 -3.68 -12.93
C PRO A 39 -0.57 -4.76 -11.99
N GLY A 40 -1.15 -4.35 -10.88
CA GLY A 40 -1.79 -5.25 -9.94
C GLY A 40 -1.80 -4.74 -8.51
N VAL A 41 -1.98 -5.68 -7.59
CA VAL A 41 -2.13 -5.43 -6.15
C VAL A 41 -1.03 -6.16 -5.39
N TYR A 42 -0.51 -5.52 -4.33
CA TYR A 42 0.47 -6.10 -3.43
C TYR A 42 0.03 -5.92 -1.98
N ALA A 43 0.44 -6.84 -1.13
CA ALA A 43 0.27 -6.77 0.32
C ALA A 43 1.66 -6.81 0.98
N LEU A 44 1.92 -5.87 1.88
CA LEU A 44 3.13 -5.77 2.68
C LEU A 44 2.91 -6.40 4.05
N TYR A 45 3.93 -7.10 4.53
CA TYR A 45 3.93 -7.91 5.72
C TYR A 45 5.09 -7.50 6.62
N GLU A 46 4.78 -7.36 7.91
CA GLU A 46 5.77 -7.38 8.97
C GLU A 46 5.81 -8.82 9.50
N ASP A 47 6.94 -9.50 9.28
CA ASP A 47 7.08 -10.94 9.42
C ASP A 47 6.00 -11.72 8.65
N THR A 48 5.03 -12.30 9.35
CA THR A 48 3.89 -13.03 8.79
C THR A 48 2.58 -12.25 8.85
N THR A 49 2.59 -11.05 9.43
CA THR A 49 1.38 -10.23 9.67
C THR A 49 1.19 -9.24 8.53
N PRO A 50 0.08 -9.29 7.78
CA PRO A 50 -0.20 -8.29 6.74
C PRO A 50 -0.50 -6.93 7.38
N ILE A 51 0.19 -5.89 6.94
CA ILE A 51 0.03 -4.55 7.52
C ILE A 51 -0.57 -3.52 6.56
N TYR A 52 -0.39 -3.72 5.25
CA TYR A 52 -0.82 -2.79 4.23
C TYR A 52 -1.06 -3.47 2.87
N VAL A 53 -2.13 -3.10 2.17
CA VAL A 53 -2.41 -3.45 0.78
C VAL A 53 -2.34 -2.20 -0.08
N GLY A 54 -1.78 -2.32 -1.27
CA GLY A 54 -1.82 -1.24 -2.26
C GLY A 54 -1.92 -1.77 -3.67
N ARG A 55 -2.42 -0.93 -4.58
CA ARG A 55 -2.39 -1.18 -6.02
C ARG A 55 -1.39 -0.31 -6.76
N ALA A 56 -1.00 -0.71 -7.98
CA ALA A 56 -0.16 0.09 -8.85
C ALA A 56 -0.27 -0.37 -10.30
N LYS A 57 -0.06 0.55 -11.26
CA LYS A 57 0.20 0.20 -12.67
C LYS A 57 1.58 -0.42 -12.90
N ASN A 58 2.48 -0.26 -11.91
CA ASN A 58 3.80 -0.87 -11.88
C ASN A 58 4.16 -1.18 -10.43
N ILE A 59 3.98 -2.45 -10.03
CA ILE A 59 4.22 -2.90 -8.66
C ILE A 59 5.67 -2.68 -8.25
N TRP A 60 6.64 -3.06 -9.09
CA TRP A 60 8.07 -2.84 -8.82
C TRP A 60 8.40 -1.38 -8.53
N GLN A 61 7.87 -0.44 -9.32
CA GLN A 61 8.08 0.99 -9.09
C GLN A 61 7.44 1.45 -7.78
N ARG A 62 6.22 0.98 -7.48
CA ARG A 62 5.50 1.37 -6.26
C ARG A 62 6.19 0.86 -4.99
N ILE A 63 6.70 -0.37 -4.99
CA ILE A 63 7.54 -0.88 -3.90
C ILE A 63 8.81 -0.03 -3.77
N GLY A 64 9.45 0.34 -4.88
CA GLY A 64 10.57 1.27 -4.90
C GLY A 64 10.27 2.61 -4.21
N ASN A 65 9.11 3.19 -4.49
CA ASN A 65 8.65 4.42 -3.85
C ASN A 65 8.45 4.27 -2.34
N HIS A 66 7.97 3.11 -1.88
CA HIS A 66 7.81 2.84 -0.44
C HIS A 66 9.14 2.70 0.29
N ILE A 67 10.14 2.07 -0.31
CA ILE A 67 11.43 1.80 0.37
C ILE A 67 12.47 2.91 0.20
N GLY A 68 12.33 3.78 -0.80
CA GLY A 68 13.36 4.79 -1.11
C GLY A 68 12.86 6.02 -1.86
N GLY A 69 11.55 6.21 -1.96
CA GLY A 69 10.96 7.38 -2.58
C GLY A 69 11.11 8.65 -1.74
N ARG A 70 10.78 9.77 -2.36
CA ARG A 70 10.62 11.05 -1.66
C ARG A 70 9.35 11.02 -0.79
N PRO A 71 9.19 11.91 0.21
CA PRO A 71 8.00 11.95 1.07
C PRO A 71 6.66 11.98 0.33
N GLU A 72 6.61 12.56 -0.87
CA GLU A 72 5.42 12.62 -1.72
C GLU A 72 5.07 11.27 -2.36
N GLN A 73 6.08 10.42 -2.55
CA GLN A 73 5.97 9.10 -3.17
C GLN A 73 5.75 8.00 -2.12
N SER A 74 6.25 8.21 -0.89
CA SER A 74 6.19 7.27 0.23
C SER A 74 4.98 7.55 1.14
N SER A 75 3.79 7.61 0.55
CA SER A 75 2.54 7.97 1.26
C SER A 75 2.25 7.07 2.46
N PHE A 76 2.66 5.79 2.41
CA PHE A 76 2.48 4.85 3.50
C PHE A 76 3.37 5.19 4.72
N ALA A 77 4.68 5.39 4.53
CA ALA A 77 5.58 5.87 5.60
C ALA A 77 5.09 7.17 6.21
N PHE A 78 4.64 8.10 5.37
CA PHE A 78 4.15 9.40 5.81
C PHE A 78 2.92 9.26 6.71
N LYS A 79 2.01 8.35 6.38
CA LYS A 79 0.82 8.06 7.18
C LYS A 79 1.20 7.53 8.57
N ILE A 80 2.06 6.51 8.64
CA ILE A 80 2.53 5.97 9.92
C ILE A 80 3.23 7.05 10.75
N ALA A 81 4.05 7.91 10.13
CA ALA A 81 4.72 9.00 10.83
C ALA A 81 3.73 10.03 11.43
N ARG A 82 2.64 10.35 10.71
CA ARG A 82 1.56 11.19 11.23
C ARG A 82 0.88 10.58 12.46
N GLU A 83 0.54 9.30 12.39
CA GLU A 83 -0.06 8.57 13.51
C GLU A 83 0.86 8.58 14.74
N LYS A 84 2.16 8.27 14.55
CA LYS A 84 3.16 8.27 15.63
C LYS A 84 3.38 9.63 16.28
N THR A 85 3.27 10.71 15.51
CA THR A 85 3.56 12.08 15.98
C THR A 85 2.30 12.86 16.36
N GLY A 86 1.10 12.28 16.20
CA GLY A 86 -0.17 12.97 16.41
C GLY A 86 -0.45 14.10 15.42
N ARG A 87 0.29 14.18 14.29
CA ARG A 87 0.20 15.29 13.33
C ARG A 87 -0.77 14.97 12.20
N LEU A 88 -2.04 15.31 12.41
CA LEU A 88 -3.11 15.11 11.44
C LEU A 88 -2.96 15.98 10.18
N ALA A 89 -3.51 15.50 9.07
CA ALA A 89 -3.58 16.30 7.85
C ALA A 89 -4.51 17.50 8.11
N THR A 90 -4.02 18.70 7.83
CA THR A 90 -4.83 19.92 7.91
C THR A 90 -4.85 20.57 6.54
N TYR A 91 -5.92 21.31 6.25
CA TYR A 91 -6.01 22.16 5.06
C TYR A 91 -5.10 23.40 5.14
N LYS A 92 -4.22 23.48 6.14
CA LYS A 92 -3.33 24.62 6.38
C LYS A 92 -1.90 24.31 5.92
N PRO A 93 -1.12 25.32 5.47
CA PRO A 93 0.24 25.13 4.99
C PRO A 93 1.17 24.41 5.99
N GLU A 94 0.98 24.64 7.29
CA GLU A 94 1.79 24.06 8.37
C GLU A 94 1.60 22.55 8.51
N GLY A 95 0.46 22.01 8.05
CA GLY A 95 0.18 20.58 8.01
C GLY A 95 0.62 19.89 6.71
N SER A 96 1.21 20.63 5.76
CA SER A 96 1.66 20.09 4.48
C SER A 96 2.84 19.13 4.66
N ARG A 97 3.06 18.24 3.67
CA ARG A 97 4.21 17.32 3.70
C ARG A 97 5.54 18.06 3.80
N LYS A 98 5.68 19.17 3.07
CA LYS A 98 6.88 20.00 3.06
C LYS A 98 7.14 20.62 4.43
N ALA A 99 6.12 21.22 5.05
CA ALA A 99 6.24 21.84 6.37
C ALA A 99 6.61 20.80 7.45
N LEU A 100 5.94 19.64 7.44
CA LEU A 100 6.22 18.56 8.39
C LEU A 100 7.65 18.03 8.26
N MET A 101 8.20 17.93 7.05
CA MET A 101 9.58 17.46 6.86
C MET A 101 10.66 18.46 7.33
N LEU A 102 10.30 19.71 7.62
CA LEU A 102 11.20 20.68 8.26
C LEU A 102 11.24 20.50 9.79
N ASP A 103 10.24 19.85 10.37
CA ASP A 103 10.23 19.53 11.78
C ASP A 103 11.07 18.27 12.05
N GLU A 104 12.02 18.41 12.97
CA GLU A 104 12.99 17.36 13.27
C GLU A 104 12.33 16.09 13.84
N ILE A 105 11.34 16.23 14.72
CA ILE A 105 10.61 15.10 15.32
C ILE A 105 9.88 14.33 14.21
N PHE A 106 9.22 15.03 13.28
CA PHE A 106 8.54 14.37 12.16
C PHE A 106 9.52 13.66 11.26
N ARG A 107 10.62 14.34 10.91
CA ARG A 107 11.62 13.82 9.98
C ARG A 107 12.25 12.54 10.52
N THR A 108 12.54 12.49 11.82
CA THR A 108 13.01 11.28 12.50
C THR A 108 11.97 10.17 12.44
N ALA A 109 10.72 10.45 12.83
CA ALA A 109 9.64 9.46 12.78
C ALA A 109 9.40 8.92 11.35
N PHE A 110 9.47 9.77 10.33
CA PHE A 110 9.38 9.37 8.93
C PHE A 110 10.55 8.48 8.51
N THR A 111 11.77 8.85 8.90
CA THR A 111 12.98 8.06 8.61
C THR A 111 12.90 6.67 9.24
N ASP A 112 12.44 6.58 10.49
CA ASP A 112 12.22 5.30 11.17
C ASP A 112 11.16 4.45 10.46
N CYS A 113 10.08 5.08 9.98
CA CYS A 113 9.05 4.38 9.20
C CYS A 113 9.61 3.87 7.87
N MET A 114 10.46 4.63 7.19
CA MET A 114 11.12 4.18 5.97
C MET A 114 12.05 2.98 6.23
N THR A 115 12.80 3.00 7.35
CA THR A 115 13.64 1.87 7.77
C THR A 115 12.80 0.62 8.06
N ARG A 116 11.67 0.78 8.78
CA ARG A 116 10.70 -0.31 9.00
C ARG A 116 10.18 -0.87 7.68
N ILE A 117 9.75 0.00 6.75
CA ILE A 117 9.20 -0.42 5.45
C ILE A 117 10.22 -1.19 4.60
N ARG A 118 11.51 -0.83 4.66
CA ARG A 118 12.58 -1.57 3.97
C ARG A 118 12.73 -3.00 4.44
N ALA A 119 12.45 -3.26 5.72
CA ALA A 119 12.55 -4.59 6.31
C ALA A 119 11.33 -5.48 6.03
N LEU A 120 10.24 -4.92 5.49
CA LEU A 120 9.03 -5.67 5.21
C LEU A 120 9.24 -6.68 4.08
N LYS A 121 8.33 -7.66 4.06
CA LYS A 121 8.14 -8.56 2.93
C LYS A 121 6.82 -8.24 2.23
N GLY A 122 6.57 -8.81 1.07
CA GLY A 122 5.31 -8.64 0.39
C GLY A 122 4.97 -9.76 -0.58
N ARG A 123 3.67 -9.87 -0.84
CA ARG A 123 3.07 -10.73 -1.87
C ARG A 123 2.44 -9.83 -2.92
N TYR A 124 2.23 -10.37 -4.13
CA TYR A 124 1.53 -9.65 -5.18
C TYR A 124 0.65 -10.57 -6.01
N VAL A 125 -0.31 -9.97 -6.69
CA VAL A 125 -1.08 -10.57 -7.79
C VAL A 125 -1.12 -9.58 -8.95
N VAL A 126 -0.88 -10.06 -10.17
CA VAL A 126 -0.94 -9.24 -11.38
C VAL A 126 -2.40 -9.12 -11.80
N ILE A 127 -2.87 -7.88 -11.95
CA ILE A 127 -4.24 -7.57 -12.37
C ILE A 127 -4.14 -6.41 -13.35
N GLU A 128 -4.42 -6.67 -14.63
CA GLU A 128 -4.31 -5.66 -15.69
C GLU A 128 -5.46 -4.64 -15.64
N ASP A 129 -6.66 -5.11 -15.30
CA ASP A 129 -7.85 -4.27 -15.25
C ASP A 129 -7.84 -3.32 -14.03
N ASP A 130 -8.00 -2.02 -14.28
CA ASP A 130 -7.93 -0.98 -13.24
C ASP A 130 -9.13 -1.07 -12.26
N ILE A 131 -10.31 -1.51 -12.70
CA ILE A 131 -11.49 -1.66 -11.85
C ILE A 131 -11.31 -2.86 -10.91
N LEU A 132 -10.86 -4.00 -11.43
CA LEU A 132 -10.54 -5.17 -10.62
C LEU A 132 -9.43 -4.88 -9.61
N GLN A 133 -8.41 -4.12 -9.97
CA GLN A 133 -7.39 -3.69 -8.99
C GLN A 133 -8.01 -2.92 -7.82
N HIS A 134 -8.93 -2.00 -8.10
CA HIS A 134 -9.60 -1.20 -7.07
C HIS A 134 -10.50 -2.05 -6.17
N LEU A 135 -11.33 -2.92 -6.77
CA LEU A 135 -12.18 -3.83 -6.00
C LEU A 135 -11.34 -4.78 -5.15
N PHE A 136 -10.28 -5.33 -5.73
CA PHE A 136 -9.42 -6.29 -5.06
C PHE A 136 -8.55 -5.66 -3.97
N GLU A 137 -8.10 -4.41 -4.13
CA GLU A 137 -7.40 -3.68 -3.05
C GLU A 137 -8.26 -3.58 -1.78
N VAL A 138 -9.55 -3.24 -1.94
CA VAL A 138 -10.50 -3.18 -0.82
C VAL A 138 -10.76 -4.58 -0.26
N TYR A 139 -11.05 -5.56 -1.13
CA TYR A 139 -11.31 -6.94 -0.72
C TYR A 139 -10.14 -7.52 0.08
N ALA A 140 -8.92 -7.41 -0.44
CA ALA A 140 -7.72 -7.95 0.20
C ALA A 140 -7.40 -7.23 1.52
N ALA A 141 -7.59 -5.90 1.61
CA ALA A 141 -7.42 -5.16 2.86
C ALA A 141 -8.38 -5.64 3.95
N LEU A 142 -9.65 -5.91 3.59
CA LEU A 142 -10.65 -6.46 4.50
C LEU A 142 -10.33 -7.90 4.91
N ALA A 143 -10.03 -8.76 3.94
CA ALA A 143 -9.74 -10.18 4.17
C ALA A 143 -8.48 -10.38 5.04
N LEU A 144 -7.44 -9.57 4.80
CA LEU A 144 -6.19 -9.60 5.56
C LEU A 144 -6.25 -8.78 6.87
N LYS A 145 -7.30 -7.99 7.08
CA LYS A 145 -7.47 -7.09 8.24
C LYS A 145 -6.28 -6.16 8.44
N THR A 146 -5.78 -5.57 7.34
CA THR A 146 -4.59 -4.72 7.39
C THR A 146 -4.85 -3.42 8.17
N PRO A 147 -4.07 -3.11 9.22
CA PRO A 147 -4.29 -1.94 10.09
C PRO A 147 -4.07 -0.59 9.41
N TYR A 148 -3.23 -0.51 8.37
CA TYR A 148 -2.85 0.78 7.78
C TYR A 148 -3.61 1.14 6.50
N ASN A 149 -4.51 0.28 6.02
CA ASN A 149 -5.46 0.62 4.97
C ASN A 149 -6.61 1.44 5.56
N GLU A 150 -6.74 2.69 5.12
CA GLU A 150 -7.89 3.52 5.43
C GLU A 150 -8.44 4.08 4.14
N PHE A 151 -9.74 3.91 3.96
CA PHE A 151 -10.48 4.37 2.78
C PHE A 151 -11.29 5.65 3.07
N ARG A 152 -11.12 6.24 4.27
CA ARG A 152 -11.70 7.53 4.60
C ARG A 152 -10.96 8.61 3.81
N THR A 153 -11.71 9.45 3.12
CA THR A 153 -11.17 10.63 2.45
C THR A 153 -11.14 11.78 3.46
N SER A 154 -9.98 12.41 3.61
CA SER A 154 -9.80 13.66 4.38
C SER A 154 -10.38 14.87 3.67
#